data_AF-H1PMV9-F1
#
_entry.id   AF-H1PMV9-F1
#
_cell.length_a   1.000
_cell.length_b   1.000
_cell.length_c   1.000
_cell.angle_alpha   90.00
_cell.angle_beta   90.00
_cell.angle_gamma   90.00
#
_symmetry.space_group_name_H-M   'P 1'
#
loop_
_entity.id
_entity.type
_entity.pdbx_description
1 polymer ?
#
loop_
_entity_poly.entity_id
_entity_poly.type
_entity_poly.pdbx_seq_one_letter_code
_entity_poly.pdbx_strand_id
1 'polypeptide(L)'
;MNYKQVRSKFDILITKVSSFVEVLAAIIIVIVAAGMLIRICLGLITDGGLTKITTDEFNSLLSDLLVISVGIEFVKLLIRHRLEDVIDVMMLAIARQMVVEHLSMLSMLIAVAAIGVLFSIRRFLFTCSNLPVAIYL
;
A
#
# COMPACT_ATOMS: atom_id res chain seq x y z
N MET A 1 -8.14 -14.65 -34.42
CA MET A 1 -7.66 -13.41 -33.78
C MET A 1 -7.25 -13.73 -32.35
N ASN A 2 -5.96 -13.64 -32.03
CA ASN A 2 -5.33 -14.33 -30.90
C ASN A 2 -5.52 -13.57 -29.58
N TYR A 3 -6.61 -13.84 -28.86
CA TYR A 3 -7.01 -13.19 -27.60
C TYR A 3 -5.92 -13.23 -26.50
N LYS A 4 -5.07 -14.27 -26.49
CA LYS A 4 -3.92 -14.39 -25.57
C LYS A 4 -2.82 -13.36 -25.83
N GLN A 5 -2.57 -13.03 -27.10
CA GLN A 5 -1.47 -12.16 -27.52
C GLN A 5 -1.81 -10.67 -27.35
N VAL A 6 -3.09 -10.32 -27.49
CA VAL A 6 -3.60 -8.99 -27.20
C VAL A 6 -3.52 -8.72 -25.69
N ARG A 7 -4.04 -9.63 -24.85
CA ARG A 7 -4.00 -9.50 -23.38
C ARG A 7 -2.58 -9.34 -22.83
N SER A 8 -1.64 -10.15 -23.29
CA SER A 8 -0.21 -10.04 -22.89
C SER A 8 0.39 -8.66 -23.16
N LYS A 9 0.11 -8.05 -24.32
CA LYS A 9 0.65 -6.73 -24.66
C LYS A 9 0.03 -5.62 -23.80
N PHE A 10 -1.26 -5.68 -23.52
CA PHE A 10 -1.94 -4.75 -22.63
C PHE A 10 -1.47 -4.89 -21.17
N ASP A 11 -1.33 -6.10 -20.67
CA ASP A 11 -0.83 -6.37 -19.31
C ASP A 11 0.59 -5.78 -19.14
N ILE A 12 1.46 -5.95 -20.14
CA ILE A 12 2.83 -5.39 -20.13
C ILE A 12 2.79 -3.85 -20.18
N LEU A 13 1.96 -3.26 -21.05
CA LEU A 13 1.85 -1.81 -21.18
C LEU A 13 1.37 -1.18 -19.87
N ILE A 14 0.29 -1.71 -19.28
CA ILE A 14 -0.28 -1.17 -18.05
C ILE A 14 0.68 -1.34 -16.89
N THR A 15 1.33 -2.50 -16.76
CA THR A 15 2.35 -2.72 -15.71
C THR A 15 3.51 -1.74 -15.85
N LYS A 16 3.95 -1.45 -17.08
CA LYS A 16 5.06 -0.54 -17.34
C LYS A 16 4.71 0.92 -17.02
N VAL A 17 3.52 1.37 -17.42
CA VAL A 17 3.01 2.71 -17.09
C VAL A 17 2.80 2.85 -15.58
N SER A 18 2.18 1.85 -14.95
CA SER A 18 1.98 1.79 -13.49
C SER A 18 3.31 1.92 -12.74
N SER A 19 4.32 1.15 -13.13
CA SER A 19 5.64 1.19 -12.51
C SER A 19 6.34 2.54 -12.72
N PHE A 20 6.13 3.19 -13.87
CA PHE A 20 6.65 4.54 -14.09
C PHE A 20 6.04 5.57 -13.12
N VAL A 21 4.72 5.53 -12.92
CA VAL A 21 4.04 6.45 -11.99
C VAL A 21 4.44 6.15 -10.54
N GLU A 22 4.65 4.89 -10.18
CA GLU A 22 5.14 4.49 -8.86
C GLU A 22 6.53 5.06 -8.55
N VAL A 23 7.47 4.92 -9.50
CA VAL A 23 8.82 5.51 -9.36
C VAL A 23 8.76 7.03 -9.27
N LEU A 24 7.90 7.67 -10.07
CA LEU A 24 7.70 9.12 -10.01
C LEU A 24 7.18 9.56 -8.63
N ALA A 25 6.15 8.89 -8.10
CA ALA A 25 5.59 9.18 -6.78
C ALA A 25 6.64 8.99 -5.68
N ALA A 26 7.43 7.91 -5.74
CA ALA A 26 8.52 7.66 -4.80
C ALA A 26 9.58 8.78 -4.83
N ILE A 27 9.98 9.24 -6.02
CA ILE A 27 10.94 10.35 -6.16
C ILE A 27 10.39 11.63 -5.52
N ILE A 28 9.11 11.96 -5.76
CA ILE A 28 8.48 13.15 -5.17
C ILE A 28 8.47 13.05 -3.64
N ILE A 29 8.06 11.92 -3.07
CA ILE A 29 8.06 11.69 -1.62
C ILE A 29 9.46 11.91 -1.04
N VAL A 30 10.50 11.36 -1.68
CA VAL A 30 11.89 11.49 -1.22
C VAL A 30 12.35 12.95 -1.24
N ILE A 31 12.06 13.69 -2.31
CA ILE A 31 12.44 15.11 -2.44
C ILE A 31 11.77 15.95 -1.34
N VAL A 32 10.48 15.76 -1.13
CA VAL A 32 9.73 16.53 -0.13
C VAL A 32 10.21 16.17 1.28
N ALA A 33 10.43 14.88 1.58
CA ALA A 33 10.97 14.43 2.86
C ALA A 33 12.38 14.99 3.13
N ALA A 34 13.26 14.98 2.13
CA ALA A 34 14.60 15.58 2.24
C ALA A 34 14.52 17.09 2.50
N GLY A 35 13.63 17.80 1.81
CA GLY A 35 13.38 19.22 2.05
C GLY A 35 12.93 19.50 3.49
N MET A 36 12.01 18.69 4.02
CA MET A 36 11.56 18.81 5.41
C MET A 36 12.70 18.52 6.41
N LEU A 37 13.50 17.49 6.19
CA LEU A 37 14.65 17.18 7.06
C LEU A 37 15.66 18.33 7.12
N ILE A 38 15.95 18.97 5.98
CA ILE A 38 16.84 20.14 5.94
C ILE A 38 16.25 21.29 6.75
N ARG A 39 14.95 21.57 6.61
CA ARG A 39 14.26 22.62 7.36
C ARG A 39 14.31 22.37 8.87
N ILE A 40 14.07 21.13 9.30
CA ILE A 40 14.18 20.73 10.71
C ILE A 40 15.62 20.93 11.21
N CYS A 41 16.63 20.49 10.46
CA CYS A 41 18.03 20.70 10.83
C CYS A 41 18.39 22.19 10.98
N LEU A 42 17.97 23.05 10.04
CA LEU A 42 18.22 24.48 10.10
C LEU A 42 17.50 25.14 11.29
N GLY A 43 16.25 24.75 11.57
CA GLY A 43 15.47 25.26 12.70
C GLY A 43 16.08 24.89 14.05
N LEU A 44 16.60 23.66 14.18
CA LEU A 44 17.31 23.21 15.38
C LEU A 44 18.60 23.99 15.65
N ILE A 45 19.32 24.41 14.60
CA ILE A 45 20.57 25.18 14.73
C ILE A 45 20.31 26.66 15.03
N THR A 46 19.21 27.22 14.50
CA THR A 46 18.98 28.68 14.53
C THR A 46 18.26 29.16 15.79
N ASP A 47 17.21 28.47 16.25
CA ASP A 47 16.32 29.00 17.31
C ASP A 47 16.25 28.16 18.59
N GLY A 48 16.90 26.98 18.67
CA GLY A 48 16.93 26.14 19.87
C GLY A 48 15.57 25.64 20.41
N GLY A 49 14.47 26.02 19.76
CA GLY A 49 13.11 25.59 20.06
C GLY A 49 12.53 24.83 18.88
N LEU A 50 11.81 23.73 19.16
CA LEU A 50 10.99 22.98 18.21
C LEU A 50 9.84 23.88 17.71
N THR A 51 10.16 24.82 16.84
CA THR A 51 9.15 25.61 16.14
C THR A 51 8.32 24.63 15.32
N LYS A 52 7.00 24.67 15.56
CA LYS A 52 5.95 23.92 14.85
C LYS A 52 5.95 24.35 13.38
N ILE A 53 6.91 23.88 12.59
CA ILE A 53 7.07 24.28 11.19
C ILE A 53 6.24 23.33 10.33
N THR A 54 5.14 23.86 9.78
CA THR A 54 4.42 23.44 8.55
C THR A 54 4.31 21.93 8.25
N THR A 55 4.17 21.10 9.29
CA THR A 55 4.04 19.64 9.14
C THR A 55 2.74 19.24 8.43
N ASP A 56 1.72 20.09 8.49
CA ASP A 56 0.39 19.80 7.95
C ASP A 56 0.38 19.73 6.42
N GLU A 57 1.10 20.64 5.75
CA GLU A 57 1.23 20.63 4.29
C GLU A 57 1.96 19.38 3.80
N PHE A 58 3.01 18.97 4.52
CA PHE A 58 3.74 17.74 4.22
C PHE A 58 2.89 16.49 4.43
N ASN A 59 2.17 16.41 5.54
CA ASN A 59 1.30 15.28 5.82
C ASN A 59 0.19 15.18 4.77
N SER A 60 -0.36 16.30 4.30
CA SER A 60 -1.33 16.32 3.19
C SER A 60 -0.71 15.81 1.88
N LEU A 61 0.48 16.30 1.51
CA LEU A 61 1.16 15.86 0.29
C LEU A 61 1.55 14.38 0.34
N LEU A 62 2.04 13.91 1.48
CA LEU A 62 2.31 12.48 1.71
C LEU A 62 1.05 11.65 1.59
N SER A 63 -0.05 12.10 2.20
CA SER A 63 -1.35 11.43 2.11
C SER A 63 -1.76 11.24 0.64
N ASP A 64 -1.78 12.32 -0.14
CA ASP A 64 -2.21 12.28 -1.54
C ASP A 64 -1.32 11.36 -2.39
N LEU A 65 0.01 11.44 -2.24
CA LEU A 65 0.96 10.61 -2.99
C LEU A 65 0.87 9.13 -2.60
N LEU A 66 0.73 8.85 -1.30
CA LEU A 66 0.56 7.49 -0.82
C LEU A 66 -0.79 6.93 -1.28
N VAL A 67 -1.88 7.72 -1.26
CA VAL A 67 -3.20 7.39 -1.83
C VAL A 67 -3.07 6.90 -3.26
N ILE A 68 -2.39 7.67 -4.10
CA ILE A 68 -2.12 7.35 -5.51
C ILE A 68 -1.31 6.04 -5.63
N SER A 69 -0.27 5.85 -4.81
CA SER A 69 0.59 4.65 -4.86
C SER A 69 -0.19 3.35 -4.69
N VAL A 70 -1.12 3.26 -3.73
CA VAL A 70 -1.95 2.04 -3.57
C VAL A 70 -2.98 1.92 -4.66
N GLY A 71 -3.51 3.04 -5.19
CA GLY A 71 -4.39 3.00 -6.35
C GLY A 71 -3.71 2.30 -7.54
N ILE A 72 -2.43 2.60 -7.76
CA ILE A 72 -1.60 1.96 -8.79
C ILE A 72 -1.40 0.47 -8.49
N GLU A 73 -1.11 0.11 -7.24
CA GLU A 73 -0.96 -1.30 -6.83
C GLU A 73 -2.25 -2.09 -7.00
N PHE A 74 -3.38 -1.46 -6.68
CA PHE A 74 -4.71 -2.02 -6.88
C PHE A 74 -5.03 -2.23 -8.37
N VAL A 75 -4.62 -1.31 -9.24
CA VAL A 75 -4.76 -1.49 -10.70
C VAL A 75 -3.93 -2.70 -11.19
N LYS A 76 -2.69 -2.87 -10.70
CA LYS A 76 -1.86 -4.05 -11.02
C LYS A 76 -2.53 -5.36 -10.55
N LEU A 77 -3.13 -5.34 -9.36
CA LEU A 77 -3.88 -6.46 -8.78
C LEU A 77 -5.11 -6.83 -9.63
N LEU A 78 -5.91 -5.85 -10.09
CA LEU A 78 -7.09 -6.11 -10.92
C LEU A 78 -6.77 -6.85 -12.23
N ILE A 79 -5.58 -6.62 -12.78
CA ILE A 79 -5.13 -7.22 -14.04
C ILE A 79 -4.60 -8.64 -13.81
N ARG A 80 -3.87 -8.85 -12.70
CA ARG A 80 -3.16 -10.12 -12.42
C ARG A 80 -3.99 -11.15 -11.65
N HIS A 81 -5.07 -10.74 -10.97
CA HIS A 81 -6.01 -11.61 -10.27
C HIS A 81 -5.36 -12.73 -9.43
N ARG A 82 -4.23 -12.43 -8.77
CA ARG A 82 -3.57 -13.35 -7.83
C ARG A 82 -3.82 -12.88 -6.40
N LEU A 83 -4.22 -13.82 -5.54
CA LEU A 83 -4.53 -13.55 -4.14
C LEU A 83 -3.31 -13.15 -3.31
N GLU A 84 -2.10 -13.50 -3.76
CA GLU A 84 -0.83 -13.08 -3.15
C GLU A 84 -0.65 -11.57 -3.31
N ASP A 85 -0.78 -11.05 -4.53
CA ASP A 85 -0.71 -9.62 -4.85
C ASP A 85 -1.71 -8.78 -4.02
N VAL A 86 -2.88 -9.34 -3.70
CA VAL A 86 -3.90 -8.65 -2.88
C VAL A 86 -3.40 -8.36 -1.47
N ILE A 87 -2.74 -9.32 -0.83
CA ILE A 87 -2.29 -9.18 0.55
C ILE A 87 -1.21 -8.12 0.66
N ASP A 88 -0.28 -8.08 -0.29
CA ASP A 88 0.80 -7.09 -0.35
C ASP A 88 0.23 -5.67 -0.50
N VAL A 89 -0.75 -5.50 -1.39
CA VAL A 89 -1.45 -4.21 -1.57
C VAL A 89 -2.20 -3.79 -0.31
N MET A 90 -2.89 -4.72 0.35
CA MET A 90 -3.61 -4.41 1.58
C MET A 90 -2.64 -4.00 2.70
N MET A 91 -1.52 -4.71 2.86
CA MET A 91 -0.48 -4.35 3.83
C MET A 91 0.09 -2.96 3.57
N LEU A 92 0.36 -2.63 2.30
CA LEU A 92 0.80 -1.28 1.89
C LEU A 92 -0.25 -0.21 2.22
N ALA A 93 -1.53 -0.49 1.92
CA ALA A 93 -2.65 0.42 2.19
C ALA A 93 -2.78 0.77 3.67
N ILE A 94 -2.60 -0.23 4.53
CA ILE A 94 -2.68 -0.05 5.97
C ILE A 94 -1.44 0.68 6.49
N ALA A 95 -0.25 0.28 6.05
CA ALA A 95 1.01 0.88 6.48
C ALA A 95 1.03 2.40 6.25
N ARG A 96 0.60 2.87 5.07
CA ARG A 96 0.51 4.32 4.82
C ARG A 96 -0.55 5.02 5.67
N GLN A 97 -1.67 4.36 5.96
CA GLN A 97 -2.76 4.95 6.72
C GLN A 97 -2.33 5.16 8.18
N MET A 98 -1.45 4.30 8.70
CA MET A 98 -0.81 4.49 10.02
C MET A 98 0.19 5.65 10.07
N VAL A 99 0.80 6.02 8.94
CA VAL A 99 1.74 7.15 8.86
C VAL A 99 1.00 8.48 8.78
N VAL A 100 -0.13 8.51 8.07
CA VAL A 100 -0.90 9.74 7.80
C VAL A 100 -1.91 10.03 8.90
N GLU A 101 -2.63 9.01 9.37
CA GLU A 101 -3.57 9.16 10.46
C GLU A 101 -2.88 8.70 11.75
N HIS A 102 -2.79 9.59 12.74
CA HIS A 102 -2.54 9.21 14.12
C HIS A 102 -3.78 8.50 14.68
N LEU A 103 -4.09 7.33 14.13
CA LEU A 103 -5.13 6.44 14.61
C LEU A 103 -4.83 6.09 16.06
N SER A 104 -5.89 6.05 16.88
CA SER A 104 -5.77 5.56 18.24
C SER A 104 -5.21 4.13 18.22
N MET A 105 -4.33 3.81 19.17
CA MET A 105 -3.69 2.48 19.27
C MET A 105 -4.71 1.32 19.20
N LEU A 106 -5.93 1.53 19.72
CA LEU A 106 -7.01 0.54 19.69
C LEU A 106 -7.55 0.31 18.27
N SER A 107 -7.76 1.38 17.49
CA SER A 107 -8.22 1.28 16.10
C SER A 107 -7.24 0.46 15.26
N MET A 108 -5.95 0.67 15.48
CA MET A 108 -4.89 -0.05 14.79
C MET A 108 -4.87 -1.54 15.16
N LEU A 109 -5.05 -1.86 16.45
CA LEU A 109 -5.15 -3.25 16.92
C LEU A 109 -6.33 -3.98 16.28
N ILE A 110 -7.49 -3.32 16.19
CA ILE A 110 -8.71 -3.88 15.57
C ILE A 110 -8.48 -4.13 14.07
N ALA A 111 -7.83 -3.20 13.36
CA ALA A 111 -7.52 -3.37 11.94
C ALA A 111 -6.60 -4.58 11.70
N VAL A 112 -5.52 -4.71 12.47
CA VAL A 112 -4.60 -5.85 12.38
C VAL A 112 -5.30 -7.17 12.73
N ALA A 113 -6.11 -7.18 13.79
CA ALA A 113 -6.91 -8.34 14.18
C ALA A 113 -7.90 -8.76 13.09
N ALA A 114 -8.58 -7.81 12.45
CA ALA A 114 -9.53 -8.06 11.36
C ALA A 114 -8.86 -8.76 10.17
N ILE A 115 -7.65 -8.34 9.78
CA ILE A 115 -6.88 -8.99 8.71
C ILE A 115 -6.45 -10.39 9.13
N GLY A 116 -6.02 -10.56 10.38
CA GLY A 116 -5.68 -11.87 10.93
C GLY A 116 -6.85 -12.84 10.90
N VAL A 117 -8.07 -12.37 11.22
CA VAL A 117 -9.30 -13.15 11.10
C VAL A 117 -9.60 -13.49 9.64
N LEU A 118 -9.53 -12.52 8.72
CA LEU A 118 -9.79 -12.72 7.30
C LEU A 118 -8.83 -13.77 6.69
N PHE A 119 -7.56 -13.73 7.09
CA PHE A 119 -6.55 -14.72 6.71
C PHE A 119 -6.83 -16.11 7.32
N SER A 120 -7.29 -16.14 8.57
CA SER A 120 -7.68 -17.37 9.27
C SER A 120 -8.88 -18.04 8.61
N ILE A 121 -9.92 -17.27 8.26
CA ILE A 121 -11.11 -17.76 7.52
C ILE A 121 -10.68 -18.31 6.17
N ARG A 122 -9.84 -17.57 5.43
CA ARG A 122 -9.30 -18.03 4.14
C ARG A 122 -8.60 -19.38 4.33
N ARG A 123 -7.68 -19.50 5.28
CA ARG A 123 -6.97 -20.75 5.56
C ARG A 123 -7.92 -21.90 5.90
N PHE A 124 -8.93 -21.65 6.72
CA PHE A 124 -9.90 -22.67 7.12
C PHE A 124 -10.75 -23.14 5.93
N LEU A 125 -11.22 -22.23 5.09
CA LEU A 125 -12.03 -22.56 3.90
C LEU A 125 -11.24 -23.38 2.86
N PHE A 126 -9.97 -23.06 2.62
CA PHE A 126 -9.11 -23.80 1.70
C PHE A 126 -8.56 -25.11 2.29
N THR A 127 -8.57 -25.28 3.61
CA THR A 127 -8.15 -26.53 4.27
C THR A 127 -9.31 -27.53 4.35
N CYS A 128 -10.54 -27.06 4.59
CA CYS A 128 -11.73 -27.92 4.63
C CYS A 128 -12.21 -28.44 3.27
N SER A 129 -11.74 -27.89 2.15
CA SER A 129 -12.02 -28.44 0.81
C SER A 129 -11.17 -29.66 0.45
N ASN A 130 -10.20 -30.04 1.29
CA ASN A 130 -9.46 -31.31 1.18
C ASN A 130 -10.13 -32.42 2.02
N LEU A 131 -11.45 -32.55 1.93
CA LEU A 131 -12.14 -33.71 2.47
C LEU A 131 -11.80 -34.91 1.57
N PRO A 132 -11.14 -35.97 2.07
CA PRO A 132 -10.97 -37.19 1.28
C PRO A 132 -12.35 -37.77 1.01
N VAL A 133 -12.70 -37.92 -0.26
CA VAL A 133 -13.90 -38.63 -0.76
C VAL A 133 -13.76 -40.15 -0.54
N ALA A 134 -13.25 -40.57 0.62
CA ALA A 134 -12.93 -41.96 0.96
C ALA A 134 -13.88 -42.56 2.01
N ILE A 135 -15.12 -42.07 2.04
CA ILE A 135 -16.23 -42.77 2.66
C ILE A 135 -17.37 -42.63 1.65
N TYR A 136 -17.95 -43.76 1.22
CA TYR A 136 -19.01 -43.93 0.21
C TYR A 136 -18.57 -44.22 -1.25
N LEU A 137 -17.85 -45.32 -1.48
CA LEU A 137 -18.23 -46.39 -2.43
C LEU A 137 -17.26 -47.58 -2.34
#